data_AF-A0A925AAD4-F1
#
_entry.id   AF-A0A925AAD4-F1
#
_cell.length_a   1.000
_cell.length_b   1.000
_cell.length_c   1.000
_cell.angle_alpha   90.00
_cell.angle_beta   90.00
_cell.angle_gamma   90.00
#
_symmetry.space_group_name_H-M   'P 1'
#
loop_
_entity.id
_entity.type
_entity.pdbx_description
1 polymer ?
#
loop_
_entity_poly.entity_id
_entity_poly.type
_entity_poly.pdbx_seq_one_letter_code
_entity_poly.pdbx_strand_id
1 'polypeptide(L)'
;MIRILAVALAFFAAAASPAFAQRAVIRGLDKITGHASDYTLTIGRGMRIGSLEVIARSCSKSAPEETPEVRIYVEVFDHPPASEGEAGRREIFHGWLFASSPGLSAVDHPTYDIWAIDCRS
;
A
#
# COMPACT_ATOMS: atom_id res chain seq x y z
N MET A 1 3.32 59.85 26.36
CA MET A 1 3.16 59.51 24.93
C MET A 1 3.92 58.22 24.68
N ILE A 2 3.17 57.18 24.31
CA ILE A 2 3.50 55.75 24.34
C ILE A 2 4.36 55.33 23.15
N ARG A 3 5.38 54.48 23.35
CA ARG A 3 5.86 53.51 22.34
C ARG A 3 6.30 52.22 23.02
N ILE A 4 5.33 51.32 23.20
CA ILE A 4 5.55 49.93 23.60
C ILE A 4 6.03 49.17 22.35
N LEU A 5 7.29 48.74 22.33
CA LEU A 5 7.81 47.81 21.32
C LEU A 5 7.34 46.39 21.70
N ALA A 6 6.30 45.90 21.03
CA ALA A 6 5.89 44.50 21.13
C ALA A 6 6.82 43.65 20.25
N VAL A 7 7.78 42.96 20.87
CA VAL A 7 8.57 41.92 20.19
C VAL A 7 7.70 40.68 20.12
N ALA A 8 7.06 40.47 18.97
CA ALA A 8 6.31 39.24 18.69
C ALA A 8 7.29 38.09 18.47
N LEU A 9 7.43 37.22 19.47
CA LEU A 9 8.16 35.96 19.36
C LEU A 9 7.32 35.01 18.47
N ALA A 10 7.67 34.91 17.19
CA ALA A 10 7.08 33.92 16.29
C ALA A 10 7.64 32.52 16.64
N PHE A 11 6.86 31.75 17.41
CA PHE A 11 7.15 30.35 17.69
C PHE A 11 6.82 29.53 16.43
N PHE A 12 7.83 29.26 15.59
CA PHE A 12 7.69 28.39 14.43
C PHE A 12 7.73 26.93 14.91
N ALA A 13 6.57 26.31 15.13
CA ALA A 13 6.48 24.89 15.45
C ALA A 13 6.78 24.07 14.20
N ALA A 14 8.04 23.62 14.06
CA ALA A 14 8.40 22.63 13.05
C ALA A 14 7.79 21.27 13.45
N ALA A 15 6.63 20.94 12.88
CA ALA A 15 6.09 19.60 12.96
C ALA A 15 6.97 18.66 12.10
N ALA A 16 7.95 18.03 12.73
CA ALA A 16 8.70 16.95 12.13
C ALA A 16 7.81 15.70 12.11
N SER A 17 7.12 15.47 10.99
CA SER A 17 6.48 14.17 10.73
C SER A 17 7.56 13.10 10.62
N PRO A 18 7.43 11.92 11.25
CA PRO A 18 8.39 10.84 11.07
C PRO A 18 8.36 10.41 9.59
N ALA A 19 9.43 10.73 8.87
CA ALA A 19 9.64 10.28 7.50
C ALA A 19 10.20 8.85 7.48
N PHE A 20 9.51 7.89 8.11
CA PHE A 20 9.76 6.48 7.83
C PHE A 20 8.94 6.14 6.60
N ALA A 21 9.58 6.20 5.42
CA ALA A 21 8.98 5.68 4.20
C ALA A 21 8.93 4.15 4.29
N GLN A 22 7.92 3.63 4.99
CA GLN A 22 7.66 2.19 5.04
C GLN A 22 7.39 1.69 3.61
N ARG A 23 7.94 0.53 3.29
CA ARG A 23 7.72 -0.19 2.04
C ARG A 23 6.91 -1.44 2.33
N ALA A 24 5.87 -1.64 1.56
CA ALA A 24 5.07 -2.86 1.60
C ALA A 24 5.67 -3.88 0.65
N VAL A 25 5.76 -5.14 1.05
CA VAL A 25 6.13 -6.24 0.19
C VAL A 25 4.93 -7.14 0.04
N ILE A 26 4.48 -7.32 -1.20
CA ILE A 26 3.44 -8.28 -1.56
C ILE A 26 4.02 -9.33 -2.50
N ARG A 27 3.38 -10.47 -2.57
CA ARG A 27 3.59 -11.45 -3.63
C ARG A 27 2.43 -11.40 -4.59
N GLY A 28 2.73 -11.36 -5.88
CA GLY A 28 1.77 -11.53 -6.96
C GLY A 28 1.96 -12.86 -7.65
N LEU A 29 0.87 -13.60 -7.87
CA LEU A 29 0.83 -14.85 -8.62
C LEU A 29 0.04 -14.63 -9.91
N ASP A 30 0.65 -14.95 -11.04
CA ASP A 30 -0.07 -15.16 -12.29
C ASP A 30 -0.65 -16.59 -12.28
N LYS A 31 -1.98 -16.70 -12.22
CA LYS A 31 -2.71 -17.98 -12.15
C LYS A 31 -2.67 -18.75 -13.47
N ILE A 32 -2.38 -18.07 -14.59
CA ILE A 32 -2.29 -18.68 -15.92
C ILE A 32 -0.94 -19.33 -16.12
N THR A 33 0.14 -18.64 -15.75
CA THR A 33 1.51 -19.17 -15.90
C THR A 33 2.04 -19.89 -14.66
N GLY A 34 1.40 -19.70 -13.50
CA GLY A 34 1.87 -20.20 -12.21
C GLY A 34 3.09 -19.45 -11.65
N HIS A 35 3.48 -18.30 -12.23
CA HIS A 35 4.66 -17.56 -11.81
C HIS A 35 4.32 -16.63 -10.65
N ALA A 36 5.01 -16.80 -9.51
CA ALA A 36 4.92 -15.92 -8.35
C ALA A 36 6.15 -15.00 -8.27
N SER A 37 5.95 -13.73 -7.93
CA SER A 37 7.03 -12.74 -7.78
C SER A 37 6.73 -11.77 -6.64
N ASP A 38 7.78 -11.33 -5.95
CA ASP A 38 7.68 -10.37 -4.85
C ASP A 38 7.86 -8.94 -5.37
N TYR A 39 6.94 -8.07 -5.00
CA TYR A 39 6.91 -6.67 -5.38
C TYR A 39 7.03 -5.80 -4.14
N THR A 40 7.98 -4.86 -4.17
CA THR A 40 8.15 -3.86 -3.11
C THR A 40 7.43 -2.58 -3.52
N LEU A 41 6.30 -2.29 -2.88
CA LEU A 41 5.52 -1.08 -3.10
C LEU A 41 6.02 0.05 -2.21
N THR A 42 5.97 1.27 -2.76
CA THR A 42 6.14 2.50 -1.98
C THR A 42 4.76 2.95 -1.52
N ILE A 43 4.61 3.27 -0.23
CA ILE A 43 3.33 3.70 0.33
C ILE A 43 2.80 4.94 -0.41
N GLY A 44 1.53 4.89 -0.79
CA GLY A 44 0.82 5.93 -1.53
C GLY A 44 1.11 5.97 -3.03
N ARG A 45 1.97 5.09 -3.57
CA ARG A 45 2.28 5.02 -5.00
C ARG A 45 1.75 3.73 -5.62
N GLY A 46 1.17 3.85 -6.82
CA GLY A 46 0.72 2.71 -7.61
C GLY A 46 1.88 1.93 -8.22
N MET A 47 1.81 0.61 -8.11
CA MET A 47 2.70 -0.36 -8.77
C MET A 47 1.89 -1.18 -9.76
N ARG A 48 2.40 -1.37 -10.99
CA ARG A 48 1.77 -2.21 -12.01
C ARG A 48 2.22 -3.67 -11.87
N ILE A 49 1.27 -4.59 -11.86
CA ILE A 49 1.50 -6.04 -11.84
C ILE A 49 0.56 -6.66 -12.87
N GLY A 50 1.08 -6.92 -14.08
CA GLY A 50 0.23 -7.34 -15.20
C GLY A 50 -0.81 -6.26 -15.56
N SER A 51 -2.10 -6.64 -15.55
CA SER A 51 -3.22 -5.70 -15.73
C SER A 51 -3.55 -4.90 -14.46
N LEU A 52 -3.07 -5.33 -13.29
CA LEU A 52 -3.39 -4.70 -12.01
C LEU A 52 -2.52 -3.47 -11.74
N GLU A 53 -3.11 -2.50 -11.05
CA GLU A 53 -2.43 -1.43 -10.35
C GLU A 53 -2.72 -1.57 -8.85
N VAL A 54 -1.67 -1.76 -8.05
CA VAL A 54 -1.78 -1.93 -6.59
C VAL A 54 -1.19 -0.72 -5.89
N ILE A 55 -1.97 -0.11 -5.00
CA ILE A 55 -1.53 1.01 -4.15
C ILE A 55 -1.55 0.55 -2.70
N ALA A 56 -0.38 0.45 -2.06
CA ALA A 56 -0.32 0.24 -0.63
C ALA A 56 -0.56 1.56 0.12
N ARG A 57 -1.56 1.62 1.00
CA ARG A 57 -1.86 2.79 1.83
C ARG A 57 -1.26 2.71 3.22
N SER A 58 -1.13 1.49 3.75
CA SER A 58 -0.55 1.25 5.07
C SER A 58 0.17 -0.10 5.08
N CYS A 59 1.21 -0.20 5.90
CA CYS A 59 1.93 -1.42 6.16
C CYS A 59 2.23 -1.48 7.66
N SER A 60 1.93 -2.60 8.31
CA SER A 60 2.27 -2.81 9.71
C SER A 60 2.81 -4.22 9.90
N LYS A 61 3.86 -4.34 10.71
CA LYS A 61 4.49 -5.59 11.10
C LYS A 61 4.55 -5.64 12.62
N SER A 62 4.10 -6.76 13.21
CA SER A 62 4.14 -6.97 14.66
C SER A 62 5.57 -6.91 15.19
N ALA A 63 5.72 -6.58 16.48
CA ALA A 63 7.02 -6.61 17.13
C ALA A 63 7.57 -8.05 17.23
N PRO A 64 8.90 -8.24 17.33
CA PRO A 64 9.50 -9.58 17.42
C PRO A 64 9.02 -10.43 18.60
N GLU A 65 8.63 -9.80 19.71
CA GLU A 65 8.12 -10.44 20.93
C GLU A 65 6.63 -10.81 20.87
N GLU A 66 5.90 -10.30 19.87
CA GLU A 66 4.48 -10.58 19.65
C GLU A 66 4.31 -11.71 18.62
N THR A 67 3.08 -12.20 18.46
CA THR A 67 2.76 -13.14 17.38
C THR A 67 3.09 -12.50 16.02
N PRO A 68 3.93 -13.15 15.18
CA PRO A 68 4.32 -12.59 13.89
C PRO A 68 3.11 -12.37 12.99
N GLU A 69 2.91 -11.14 12.54
CA GLU A 69 1.89 -10.78 11.57
C GLU A 69 2.35 -9.58 10.75
N VAL A 70 1.96 -9.58 9.47
CA VAL A 70 2.14 -8.45 8.57
C VAL A 70 0.79 -8.12 7.93
N ARG A 71 0.38 -6.87 8.09
CA ARG A 71 -0.89 -6.35 7.57
C ARG A 71 -0.62 -5.22 6.60
N ILE A 72 -1.18 -5.31 5.40
CA ILE A 72 -0.99 -4.30 4.35
C ILE A 72 -2.36 -3.86 3.85
N TYR A 73 -2.71 -2.59 4.03
CA TYR A 73 -3.93 -2.04 3.43
C TYR A 73 -3.64 -1.65 1.99
N VAL A 74 -4.37 -2.21 1.05
CA VAL A 74 -4.20 -1.96 -0.37
C VAL A 74 -5.49 -1.52 -1.03
N GLU A 75 -5.35 -0.71 -2.08
CA GLU A 75 -6.35 -0.52 -3.11
C GLU A 75 -5.82 -1.18 -4.39
N VAL A 76 -6.68 -1.91 -5.09
CA VAL A 76 -6.32 -2.64 -6.31
C VAL A 76 -7.29 -2.25 -7.41
N PHE A 77 -6.72 -1.89 -8.54
CA PHE A 77 -7.45 -1.54 -9.73
C PHE A 77 -7.05 -2.45 -10.88
N ASP A 78 -8.03 -2.93 -11.63
CA ASP A 78 -7.79 -3.64 -12.87
C ASP A 78 -7.88 -2.67 -14.05
N HIS A 79 -6.99 -2.84 -15.02
CA HIS A 79 -6.96 -2.08 -16.26
C HIS A 79 -7.20 -3.06 -17.41
N PRO A 80 -8.47 -3.36 -17.73
CA PRO A 80 -8.80 -4.29 -18.81
C PRO A 80 -8.34 -3.73 -20.16
N PRO A 81 -8.09 -4.61 -21.14
CA PRO A 81 -7.71 -4.17 -22.48
C PRO A 81 -8.83 -3.36 -23.12
N ALA A 82 -8.46 -2.33 -23.89
CA ALA A 82 -9.41 -1.39 -24.52
C ALA A 82 -10.47 -2.06 -25.43
N SER A 83 -10.22 -3.30 -25.87
CA SER A 83 -11.17 -4.13 -26.61
C SER A 83 -12.43 -4.52 -25.82
N GLU A 84 -12.38 -4.45 -24.49
CA GLU A 84 -13.52 -4.76 -23.62
C GLU A 84 -14.50 -3.58 -23.46
N GLY A 85 -14.26 -2.44 -24.14
CA GLY A 85 -15.18 -1.30 -24.17
C GLY A 85 -15.19 -0.44 -22.90
N GLU A 86 -14.60 -0.91 -21.80
CA GLU A 86 -14.35 -0.13 -20.59
C GLU A 86 -13.00 0.58 -20.69
N ALA A 87 -13.01 1.82 -21.17
CA ALA A 87 -11.83 2.69 -21.12
C ALA A 87 -11.67 3.27 -19.71
N GLY A 88 -10.85 2.63 -18.87
CA GLY A 88 -10.51 3.15 -17.54
C GLY A 88 -10.01 2.07 -16.58
N ARG A 89 -9.54 2.48 -15.40
CA ARG A 89 -9.24 1.55 -14.32
C ARG A 89 -10.49 1.29 -13.49
N ARG A 90 -10.77 0.03 -13.19
CA ARG A 90 -11.87 -0.40 -12.32
C ARG A 90 -11.31 -0.80 -10.96
N GLU A 91 -11.84 -0.25 -9.87
CA GLU A 91 -11.49 -0.75 -8.54
C GLU A 91 -12.05 -2.17 -8.37
N ILE A 92 -11.19 -3.12 -8.02
CA ILE A 92 -11.59 -4.52 -7.80
C ILE A 92 -11.45 -4.94 -6.33
N PHE A 93 -10.64 -4.22 -5.54
CA PHE A 93 -10.44 -4.53 -4.14
C PHE A 93 -9.95 -3.31 -3.36
N HIS A 94 -10.47 -3.15 -2.14
CA HIS A 94 -9.86 -2.34 -1.09
C HIS A 94 -9.89 -3.13 0.21
N GLY A 95 -8.81 -3.16 0.98
CA GLY A 95 -8.81 -3.95 2.21
C GLY A 95 -7.44 -4.30 2.74
N TRP A 96 -7.46 -5.04 3.86
CA TRP A 96 -6.27 -5.51 4.55
C TRP A 96 -5.84 -6.89 4.07
N LEU A 97 -4.64 -7.01 3.54
CA LEU A 97 -3.98 -8.28 3.30
C LEU A 97 -3.24 -8.73 4.56
N PHE A 98 -3.32 -10.02 4.88
CA PHE A 98 -2.67 -10.64 6.05
C PHE A 98 -1.66 -11.70 5.60
N ALA A 99 -0.41 -11.58 6.02
CA ALA A 99 0.63 -12.50 5.59
C ALA A 99 0.47 -13.90 6.21
N SER A 100 -0.04 -13.98 7.44
CA SER A 100 -0.30 -15.27 8.10
C SER A 100 -1.48 -16.04 7.50
N SER A 101 -2.44 -15.31 6.90
CA SER A 101 -3.71 -15.85 6.42
C SER A 101 -4.16 -15.20 5.10
N PRO A 102 -3.47 -15.46 3.96
CA PRO A 102 -3.75 -14.83 2.67
C PRO A 102 -5.20 -14.94 2.20
N GLY A 103 -5.86 -16.05 2.51
CA GLY A 103 -7.25 -16.30 2.11
C GLY A 103 -8.32 -15.53 2.91
N LEU A 104 -7.95 -14.84 3.99
CA LEU A 104 -8.92 -14.12 4.85
C LEU A 104 -9.45 -12.84 4.19
N SER A 105 -8.67 -12.23 3.31
CA SER A 105 -9.04 -11.04 2.54
C SER A 105 -8.31 -11.06 1.20
N ALA A 106 -8.72 -12.00 0.36
CA ALA A 106 -8.09 -12.24 -0.93
C ALA A 106 -8.61 -11.27 -2.00
N VAL A 107 -7.74 -10.93 -2.95
CA VAL A 107 -8.11 -10.16 -4.14
C VAL A 107 -8.73 -11.11 -5.16
N ASP A 108 -10.00 -10.88 -5.48
CA ASP A 108 -10.73 -11.72 -6.43
C ASP A 108 -10.50 -11.22 -7.87
N HIS A 109 -9.55 -11.84 -8.56
CA HIS A 109 -9.24 -11.57 -9.96
C HIS A 109 -9.00 -12.89 -10.73
N PRO A 110 -9.49 -13.04 -11.98
CA PRO A 110 -9.38 -14.28 -12.74
C PRO A 110 -7.94 -14.69 -13.07
N THR A 111 -7.07 -13.72 -13.34
CA THR A 111 -5.68 -13.96 -13.80
C THR A 111 -4.65 -13.85 -12.70
N TYR A 112 -4.92 -13.06 -11.66
CA TYR A 112 -3.91 -12.65 -10.69
C TYR A 112 -4.40 -12.92 -9.27
N ASP A 113 -3.47 -13.22 -8.38
CA ASP A 113 -3.67 -13.24 -6.93
C ASP A 113 -2.58 -12.38 -6.28
N ILE A 114 -2.90 -11.67 -5.20
CA ILE A 114 -1.91 -10.92 -4.43
C ILE A 114 -2.13 -11.09 -2.94
N TRP A 115 -1.03 -11.19 -2.19
CA TRP A 115 -1.08 -11.28 -0.73
C TRP A 115 0.12 -10.59 -0.07
N ALA A 116 -0.03 -10.25 1.21
CA ALA A 116 1.02 -9.62 2.01
C ALA A 116 2.17 -10.58 2.30
N ILE A 117 3.39 -10.04 2.32
CA ILE A 117 4.61 -10.78 2.68
C ILE A 117 5.34 -10.09 3.83
N ASP A 118 5.65 -8.79 3.69
CA ASP A 118 6.51 -8.09 4.65
C ASP A 118 6.26 -6.58 4.66
N CYS A 119 6.67 -5.93 5.75
CA CYS A 119 6.84 -4.48 5.81
C CYS A 119 8.32 -4.16 6.09
N ARG A 120 8.91 -3.31 5.26
CA ARG A 120 10.32 -2.90 5.35
C ARG A 120 10.43 -1.39 5.60
N SER A 121 11.53 -0.99 6.22
CA SER A 121 11.95 0.41 6.41
C SER A 121 13.04 0.81 5.43
#